data_AF-A0A7C5TVR9-F1
#
_entry.id   AF-A0A7C5TVR9-F1
#
_cell.length_a   1.000
_cell.length_b   1.000
_cell.length_c   1.000
_cell.angle_alpha   90.00
_cell.angle_beta   90.00
_cell.angle_gamma   90.00
#
_symmetry.space_group_name_H-M   'P 1'
#
loop_
_entity.id
_entity.type
_entity.pdbx_description
1 polymer ?
#
loop_
_entity_poly.entity_id
_entity_poly.type
_entity_poly.pdbx_seq_one_letter_code
_entity_poly.pdbx_strand_id
1 'polypeptide(L)'
;MKMRFLTVVVLMLSGVAGAADYVVPAFAYNLPGHGKNVWTTELYISNPGDTTVRVDPPTVLEGKLVVPRPCLPPVRPLEVAPHSSAIWTSAEIAVQLGCAEEIVGALLLHADGEVAIDSRMVNVSGEFGEDEESSPDQVPEVILAGYSQQMPGFPVADLPKTPKQLMLPSLIWHRNACGKVAFDSYVGFANPSEDPVHVTLDLAPELREAGMLIDGKPVQLPHTLELPARSWQQLHVTP
;
A
#
# COMPACT_ATOMS: atom_id res chain seq x y z
N MET A 1 -13.41 41.36 51.50
CA MET A 1 -13.17 40.86 50.13
C MET A 1 -12.74 39.39 50.25
N LYS A 2 -13.59 38.42 49.88
CA LYS A 2 -13.27 36.99 49.99
C LYS A 2 -12.55 36.56 48.71
N MET A 3 -11.25 36.25 48.81
CA MET A 3 -10.43 35.77 47.71
C MET A 3 -10.83 34.31 47.42
N ARG A 4 -11.41 34.05 46.24
CA ARG A 4 -11.74 32.71 45.78
C ARG A 4 -10.54 32.17 45.03
N PHE A 5 -9.88 31.14 45.58
CA PHE A 5 -8.90 30.35 44.85
C PHE A 5 -9.65 29.45 43.85
N LEU A 6 -9.35 29.63 42.57
CA LEU A 6 -9.81 28.76 41.50
C LEU A 6 -8.74 27.66 41.32
N THR A 7 -9.00 26.48 41.87
CA THR A 7 -8.17 25.30 41.62
C THR A 7 -8.54 24.74 40.25
N VAL A 8 -7.69 24.95 39.26
CA VAL A 8 -7.79 24.27 37.97
C VAL A 8 -7.12 22.91 38.13
N VAL A 9 -7.92 21.86 38.25
CA VAL A 9 -7.44 20.48 38.14
C VAL A 9 -7.34 20.19 36.64
N VAL A 10 -6.14 20.29 36.09
CA VAL A 10 -5.84 19.75 34.75
C VAL A 10 -5.74 18.23 34.92
N LEU A 11 -6.81 17.52 34.62
CA LEU A 11 -6.75 16.08 34.39
C LEU A 11 -5.98 15.87 33.07
N MET A 12 -4.69 15.57 33.19
CA MET A 12 -3.94 14.89 32.13
C MET A 12 -4.56 13.50 32.00
N LEU A 13 -5.55 13.34 31.14
CA LEU A 13 -5.93 12.02 30.65
C LEU A 13 -4.76 11.52 29.83
N SER A 14 -3.87 10.74 30.46
CA SER A 14 -3.02 9.81 29.74
C SER A 14 -3.95 8.90 28.95
N GLY A 15 -4.15 9.24 27.67
CA GLY A 15 -4.88 8.38 26.74
C GLY A 15 -4.16 7.04 26.74
N VAL A 16 -4.83 6.02 27.24
CA VAL A 16 -4.46 4.65 26.91
C VAL A 16 -4.64 4.59 25.40
N ALA A 17 -3.54 4.60 24.65
CA ALA A 17 -3.60 4.43 23.20
C ALA A 17 -4.40 3.16 22.93
N GLY A 18 -5.57 3.34 22.32
CA GLY A 18 -6.46 2.22 22.02
C GLY A 18 -5.87 1.39 20.90
N ALA A 19 -6.24 0.11 20.85
CA ALA A 19 -5.92 -0.74 19.72
C ALA A 19 -6.40 -0.09 18.40
N ALA A 20 -5.60 -0.22 17.35
CA ALA A 20 -5.82 0.44 16.07
C ALA A 20 -5.46 -0.48 14.90
N ASP A 21 -6.25 -0.38 13.84
CA ASP A 21 -5.99 -1.03 12.56
C ASP A 21 -5.30 -0.05 11.60
N TYR A 22 -4.33 -0.56 10.83
CA TYR A 22 -3.58 0.21 9.85
C TYR A 22 -3.59 -0.51 8.50
N VAL A 23 -3.70 0.26 7.42
CA VAL A 23 -3.52 -0.24 6.04
C VAL A 23 -2.21 0.28 5.47
N VAL A 24 -1.38 -0.65 4.98
CA VAL A 24 -0.23 -0.34 4.13
C VAL A 24 -0.69 -0.58 2.68
N PRO A 25 -0.79 0.48 1.86
CA PRO A 25 -1.56 0.44 0.60
C PRO A 25 -0.90 -0.38 -0.51
N ALA A 26 0.39 -0.67 -0.38
CA ALA A 26 1.14 -1.50 -1.31
C ALA A 26 2.21 -2.32 -0.58
N PHE A 27 2.26 -3.60 -0.88
CA PHE A 27 3.23 -4.57 -0.40
C PHE A 27 3.58 -5.52 -1.54
N ALA A 28 4.86 -5.83 -1.63
CA ALA A 28 5.40 -6.79 -2.58
C ALA A 28 6.41 -7.70 -1.89
N TYR A 29 6.43 -8.97 -2.27
CA TYR A 29 7.49 -9.91 -1.93
C TYR A 29 7.83 -10.74 -3.16
N ASN A 30 9.12 -10.80 -3.50
CA ASN A 30 9.65 -11.50 -4.68
C ASN A 30 8.88 -11.20 -5.98
N LEU A 31 8.36 -9.98 -6.12
CA LEU A 31 7.57 -9.62 -7.27
C LEU A 31 8.51 -9.38 -8.47
N PRO A 32 8.41 -10.17 -9.56
CA PRO A 32 9.25 -9.95 -10.73
C PRO A 32 8.95 -8.59 -11.36
N GLY A 33 10.00 -7.86 -11.76
CA GLY A 33 9.91 -6.63 -12.55
C GLY A 33 10.68 -6.74 -13.86
N HIS A 34 10.83 -5.62 -14.59
CA HIS A 34 11.55 -5.60 -15.87
C HIS A 34 12.99 -6.13 -15.75
N GLY A 35 13.44 -6.87 -16.77
CA GLY A 35 14.75 -7.51 -16.79
C GLY A 35 14.88 -8.57 -15.71
N LYS A 36 15.91 -8.44 -14.86
CA LYS A 36 16.16 -9.34 -13.72
C LYS A 36 15.79 -8.70 -12.38
N ASN A 37 14.99 -7.64 -12.38
CA ASN A 37 14.59 -6.96 -11.16
C ASN A 37 13.63 -7.81 -10.33
N VAL A 38 13.84 -7.81 -9.01
CA VAL A 38 12.94 -8.48 -8.06
C VAL A 38 12.62 -7.49 -6.95
N TRP A 39 11.33 -7.19 -6.78
CA TRP A 39 10.86 -6.16 -5.86
C TRP A 39 10.31 -6.76 -4.58
N THR A 40 10.61 -6.10 -3.47
CA THR A 40 10.30 -6.58 -2.14
C THR A 40 10.10 -5.40 -1.19
N THR A 41 9.24 -5.53 -0.18
CA THR A 41 8.90 -4.44 0.74
C THR A 41 9.54 -4.61 2.11
N GLU A 42 10.15 -3.55 2.63
CA GLU A 42 10.52 -3.43 4.03
C GLU A 42 9.45 -2.63 4.76
N LEU A 43 9.07 -3.06 5.97
CA LEU A 43 8.12 -2.38 6.83
C LEU A 43 8.81 -1.90 8.11
N TYR A 44 8.71 -0.61 8.39
CA TYR A 44 9.25 0.04 9.57
C TYR A 44 8.09 0.41 10.47
N ILE A 45 8.08 -0.11 11.70
CA ILE A 45 7.03 0.16 12.68
C ILE A 45 7.68 0.85 13.86
N SER A 46 7.27 2.09 14.11
CA SER A 46 7.81 2.94 15.17
C SER A 46 6.77 3.16 16.25
N ASN A 47 7.17 2.95 17.50
CA ASN A 47 6.36 3.19 18.67
C ASN A 47 6.77 4.53 19.31
N PRO A 48 5.96 5.60 19.17
CA PRO A 48 6.23 6.89 19.79
C PRO A 48 5.85 6.96 21.28
N GLY A 49 5.19 5.92 21.80
CA GLY A 49 4.63 5.87 23.14
C GLY A 49 5.61 5.38 24.22
N ASP A 50 5.13 5.42 25.47
CA ASP A 50 5.89 5.06 26.67
C ASP A 50 5.76 3.57 27.06
N THR A 51 4.88 2.82 26.39
CA THR A 51 4.62 1.40 26.65
C THR A 51 4.95 0.57 25.42
N THR A 52 5.44 -0.66 25.61
CA THR A 52 5.61 -1.60 24.48
C THR A 52 4.27 -1.80 23.78
N VAL A 53 4.29 -1.74 22.45
CA VAL A 53 3.13 -2.01 21.60
C VAL A 53 3.33 -3.34 20.90
N ARG A 54 2.30 -4.15 20.88
CA ARG A 54 2.25 -5.42 20.16
C ARG A 54 1.51 -5.21 18.84
N VAL A 55 2.13 -5.66 17.75
CA VAL A 55 1.55 -5.68 16.41
C VAL A 55 1.33 -7.13 16.00
N ASP A 56 0.08 -7.51 15.75
CA ASP A 56 -0.26 -8.86 15.32
C ASP A 56 0.20 -9.12 13.86
N PRO A 57 0.40 -10.39 13.47
CA PRO A 57 0.74 -10.75 12.10
C PRO A 57 -0.22 -10.12 11.09
N PRO A 58 0.29 -9.59 9.97
CA PRO A 58 -0.54 -8.86 9.02
C PRO A 58 -1.47 -9.82 8.26
N THR A 59 -2.64 -9.32 7.90
CA THR A 59 -3.52 -9.93 6.90
C THR A 59 -3.22 -9.31 5.54
N VAL A 60 -3.15 -10.12 4.48
CA VAL A 60 -3.02 -9.61 3.12
C VAL A 60 -4.40 -9.29 2.55
N LEU A 61 -4.55 -8.08 2.01
CA LEU A 61 -5.61 -7.75 1.08
C LEU A 61 -5.10 -8.17 -0.30
N GLU A 62 -5.58 -9.32 -0.78
CA GLU A 62 -4.94 -10.05 -1.86
C GLU A 62 -5.17 -9.39 -3.23
N GLY A 63 -4.06 -9.15 -3.95
CA GLY A 63 -4.04 -9.05 -5.41
C GLY A 63 -3.56 -10.35 -6.04
N LYS A 64 -2.38 -10.82 -5.61
CA LYS A 64 -1.84 -12.15 -5.90
C LYS A 64 -1.03 -12.66 -4.71
N LEU A 65 -1.30 -13.88 -4.29
CA LEU A 65 -0.60 -14.60 -3.23
C LEU A 65 -0.27 -16.01 -3.74
N VAL A 66 1.02 -16.31 -3.89
CA VAL A 66 1.48 -17.63 -4.34
C VAL A 66 2.05 -18.39 -3.16
N VAL A 67 1.29 -19.37 -2.66
CA VAL A 67 1.72 -20.26 -1.58
C VAL A 67 1.84 -21.68 -2.14
N PRO A 68 3.05 -22.16 -2.47
CA PRO A 68 3.22 -23.50 -3.05
C PRO A 68 2.80 -24.61 -2.07
N ARG A 69 3.10 -24.44 -0.78
CA ARG A 69 2.66 -25.29 0.35
C ARG A 69 2.70 -24.49 1.65
N PRO A 70 1.65 -24.54 2.49
CA PRO A 70 1.67 -23.91 3.81
C PRO A 70 2.79 -24.51 4.68
N CYS A 71 3.62 -23.67 5.28
CA CYS A 71 4.50 -24.07 6.37
C CYS A 71 3.81 -23.87 7.74
N LEU A 72 4.07 -24.75 8.71
CA LEU A 72 3.52 -24.72 10.09
C LEU A 72 4.32 -23.77 11.02
N PRO A 73 3.65 -23.22 12.06
CA PRO A 73 2.91 -21.98 11.99
C PRO A 73 3.82 -20.77 12.21
N PRO A 74 3.52 -19.61 11.62
CA PRO A 74 4.15 -18.37 12.00
C PRO A 74 3.11 -17.41 12.53
N VAL A 75 3.01 -17.35 13.86
CA VAL A 75 2.23 -16.32 14.56
C VAL A 75 3.08 -15.86 15.73
N ARG A 76 4.01 -14.96 15.45
CA ARG A 76 4.60 -14.15 16.50
C ARG A 76 4.23 -12.70 16.21
N PRO A 77 3.47 -12.09 17.11
CA PRO A 77 3.34 -10.65 17.13
C PRO A 77 4.73 -10.01 17.20
N LEU A 78 4.84 -8.83 16.60
CA LEU A 78 6.00 -7.99 16.73
C LEU A 78 5.83 -7.10 17.95
N GLU A 79 6.76 -7.18 18.89
CA GLU A 79 6.80 -6.30 20.06
C GLU A 79 7.70 -5.11 19.74
N VAL A 80 7.15 -3.90 19.80
CA VAL A 80 7.87 -2.66 19.54
C VAL A 80 8.03 -1.89 20.85
N ALA A 81 9.27 -1.84 21.35
CA ALA A 81 9.57 -1.19 22.62
C ALA A 81 9.27 0.33 22.57
N PRO A 82 9.06 0.99 23.73
CA PRO A 82 8.86 2.43 23.80
C PRO A 82 9.97 3.21 23.07
N HIS A 83 9.59 4.28 22.37
CA HIS A 83 10.52 5.18 21.67
C HIS A 83 11.50 4.46 20.74
N SER A 84 11.03 3.40 20.09
CA SER A 84 11.86 2.55 19.24
C SER A 84 11.17 2.18 17.94
N SER A 85 11.96 1.70 16.98
CA SER A 85 11.47 1.16 15.73
C SER A 85 11.90 -0.29 15.57
N ALA A 86 10.98 -1.11 15.09
CA ALA A 86 11.23 -2.47 14.65
C ALA A 86 11.05 -2.55 13.14
N ILE A 87 11.80 -3.44 12.51
CA ILE A 87 11.68 -3.73 11.08
C ILE A 87 11.03 -5.09 10.93
N TRP A 88 10.01 -5.16 10.10
CA TRP A 88 9.44 -6.40 9.62
C TRP A 88 9.85 -6.58 8.15
N THR A 89 10.68 -7.57 7.90
CA THR A 89 11.09 -7.87 6.52
C THR A 89 9.96 -8.60 5.80
N SER A 90 9.85 -8.38 4.49
CA SER A 90 8.95 -9.16 3.64
C SER A 90 9.14 -10.67 3.75
N ALA A 91 10.36 -11.16 3.99
CA ALA A 91 10.65 -12.59 4.11
C ALA A 91 10.03 -13.15 5.39
N GLU A 92 10.12 -12.41 6.50
CA GLU A 92 9.42 -12.75 7.74
C GLU A 92 7.90 -12.71 7.57
N ILE A 93 7.38 -11.70 6.87
CA ILE A 93 5.94 -11.60 6.53
C ILE A 93 5.54 -12.77 5.61
N ALA A 94 6.34 -13.13 4.62
CA ALA A 94 6.07 -14.24 3.70
C ALA A 94 6.04 -15.58 4.44
N VAL A 95 6.94 -15.78 5.40
CA VAL A 95 6.88 -16.92 6.32
C VAL A 95 5.54 -16.88 7.07
N GLN A 96 5.17 -15.76 7.69
CA GLN A 96 3.89 -15.52 8.39
C GLN A 96 2.64 -15.84 7.59
N LEU A 97 2.71 -15.63 6.28
CA LEU A 97 1.63 -15.91 5.35
C LEU A 97 1.69 -17.32 4.75
N GLY A 98 2.40 -18.24 5.43
CA GLY A 98 2.47 -19.65 5.05
C GLY A 98 3.59 -19.98 4.08
N CYS A 99 4.72 -19.28 4.14
CA CYS A 99 5.85 -19.42 3.22
C CYS A 99 5.46 -19.09 1.77
N ALA A 100 4.84 -17.92 1.60
CA ALA A 100 4.56 -17.39 0.28
C ALA A 100 5.86 -17.25 -0.54
N GLU A 101 5.81 -17.61 -1.82
CA GLU A 101 6.92 -17.40 -2.76
C GLU A 101 6.85 -16.02 -3.41
N GLU A 102 5.63 -15.53 -3.67
CA GLU A 102 5.35 -14.22 -4.25
C GLU A 102 4.10 -13.62 -3.60
N ILE A 103 4.15 -12.30 -3.35
CA ILE A 103 3.02 -11.54 -2.83
C ILE A 103 2.96 -10.20 -3.55
N VAL A 104 1.76 -9.80 -3.96
CA VAL A 104 1.42 -8.40 -4.25
C VAL A 104 0.02 -8.08 -3.74
N GLY A 105 -0.11 -6.94 -3.08
CA GLY A 105 -1.37 -6.50 -2.50
C GLY A 105 -1.17 -5.34 -1.53
N ALA A 106 -2.05 -5.27 -0.53
CA ALA A 106 -1.89 -4.39 0.63
C ALA A 106 -1.83 -5.22 1.92
N LEU A 107 -1.29 -4.63 2.99
CA LEU A 107 -1.31 -5.25 4.32
C LEU A 107 -2.31 -4.53 5.22
N LEU A 108 -3.06 -5.31 5.98
CA LEU A 108 -3.83 -4.85 7.13
C LEU A 108 -3.12 -5.30 8.40
N LEU A 109 -2.77 -4.36 9.26
CA LEU A 109 -2.10 -4.60 10.53
C LEU A 109 -3.01 -4.22 11.68
N HIS A 110 -2.94 -4.97 12.77
CA HIS A 110 -3.58 -4.65 14.03
C HIS A 110 -2.50 -4.40 15.08
N ALA A 111 -2.58 -3.28 15.79
CA ALA A 111 -1.69 -2.97 16.91
C ALA A 111 -2.52 -2.69 18.16
N ASP A 112 -2.06 -3.14 19.33
CA ASP A 112 -2.73 -2.87 20.62
C ASP A 112 -2.46 -1.46 21.18
N GLY A 113 -1.77 -0.62 20.41
CA GLY A 113 -1.50 0.79 20.68
C GLY A 113 -1.14 1.57 19.41
N GLU A 114 -0.86 2.85 19.58
CA GLU A 114 -0.52 3.74 18.45
C GLU A 114 0.90 3.47 17.94
N VAL A 115 1.04 3.34 16.62
CA VAL A 115 2.32 3.19 15.93
C VAL A 115 2.34 4.04 14.67
N ALA A 116 3.53 4.49 14.29
CA ALA A 116 3.79 5.02 12.95
C ALA A 116 4.32 3.88 12.08
N ILE A 117 3.73 3.72 10.90
CA ILE A 117 4.10 2.67 9.94
C ILE A 117 4.60 3.33 8.67
N ASP A 118 5.78 2.94 8.23
CA ASP A 118 6.36 3.33 6.96
C ASP A 118 6.78 2.07 6.19
N SER A 119 6.53 2.04 4.89
CA SER A 119 6.99 0.96 4.02
C SER A 119 7.87 1.48 2.91
N ARG A 120 8.77 0.64 2.42
CA ARG A 120 9.66 0.96 1.30
C ARG A 120 9.82 -0.24 0.41
N MET A 121 9.58 -0.06 -0.88
CA MET A 121 9.80 -1.12 -1.86
C MET A 121 11.22 -1.06 -2.40
N VAL A 122 11.99 -2.12 -2.21
CA VAL A 122 13.40 -2.27 -2.57
C VAL A 122 13.58 -3.30 -3.69
N ASN A 123 14.52 -3.05 -4.58
CA ASN A 123 14.96 -4.02 -5.56
C ASN A 123 16.09 -4.87 -4.94
N VAL A 124 15.88 -6.17 -4.82
CA VAL A 124 16.82 -7.09 -4.16
C VAL A 124 17.75 -7.82 -5.13
N SER A 125 17.54 -7.71 -6.45
CA SER A 125 18.41 -8.38 -7.43
C SER A 125 19.75 -7.65 -7.64
N GLY A 126 19.84 -6.36 -7.29
CA GLY A 126 21.06 -5.55 -7.41
C GLY A 126 21.57 -5.33 -8.84
N GLU A 127 20.95 -5.95 -9.84
CA GLU A 127 21.29 -5.81 -11.26
C GLU A 127 20.35 -4.75 -11.87
N PHE A 128 20.84 -3.51 -11.98
CA PHE A 128 20.29 -2.55 -12.91
C PHE A 128 20.69 -2.99 -14.33
N GLY A 129 19.95 -3.97 -14.88
CA GLY A 129 20.30 -4.59 -16.16
C GLY A 129 20.27 -3.59 -17.31
N GLU A 130 21.37 -3.53 -18.06
CA GLU A 130 21.41 -2.96 -19.40
C GLU A 130 20.52 -3.82 -20.31
N ASP A 131 19.58 -3.18 -21.02
CA ASP A 131 18.56 -3.84 -21.83
C ASP A 131 19.18 -4.70 -22.94
N GLU A 132 18.98 -6.03 -22.89
CA GLU A 132 19.00 -6.83 -24.12
C GLU A 132 17.68 -6.58 -24.86
N GLU A 133 17.77 -6.19 -26.13
CA GLU A 133 16.66 -5.80 -27.03
C GLU A 133 15.42 -6.69 -26.88
N SER A 134 14.44 -6.22 -26.13
CA SER A 134 13.12 -6.84 -26.03
C SER A 134 12.28 -6.53 -27.27
N SER A 135 11.75 -7.60 -27.88
CA SER A 135 10.92 -7.59 -29.10
C SER A 135 9.63 -6.78 -28.90
N PRO A 136 9.17 -5.99 -29.88
CA PRO A 136 8.04 -5.05 -29.73
C PRO A 136 6.65 -5.67 -29.52
N ASP A 137 6.51 -7.00 -29.58
CA ASP A 137 5.21 -7.70 -29.46
C ASP A 137 4.93 -8.29 -28.07
N GLN A 138 5.82 -8.10 -27.09
CA GLN A 138 5.57 -8.49 -25.70
C GLN A 138 5.22 -7.26 -24.88
N VAL A 139 3.93 -7.04 -24.63
CA VAL A 139 3.48 -6.14 -23.57
C VAL A 139 4.01 -6.70 -22.24
N PRO A 140 4.88 -6.01 -21.50
CA PRO A 140 5.39 -6.54 -20.25
C PRO A 140 4.25 -6.59 -19.23
N GLU A 141 3.94 -7.77 -18.72
CA GLU A 141 3.18 -7.91 -17.49
C GLU A 141 4.11 -7.47 -16.34
N VAL A 142 3.77 -6.36 -15.68
CA VAL A 142 4.40 -5.77 -14.47
C VAL A 142 5.56 -4.77 -14.71
N ILE A 143 5.24 -3.47 -14.60
CA ILE A 143 6.24 -2.39 -14.42
C ILE A 143 6.15 -1.81 -13.00
N LEU A 144 7.01 -2.31 -12.11
CA LEU A 144 7.53 -1.52 -11.00
C LEU A 144 8.94 -1.09 -11.38
N ALA A 145 9.10 0.18 -11.73
CA ALA A 145 10.39 0.81 -11.97
C ALA A 145 10.39 2.14 -11.23
N GLY A 146 11.34 2.33 -10.31
CA GLY A 146 11.43 3.57 -9.54
C GLY A 146 12.44 3.50 -8.40
N TYR A 147 12.91 4.66 -7.96
CA TYR A 147 13.63 4.78 -6.70
C TYR A 147 12.66 4.42 -5.58
N SER A 148 13.06 3.49 -4.73
CA SER A 148 12.33 3.00 -3.54
C SER A 148 11.69 4.12 -2.73
N GLN A 149 10.45 4.48 -3.06
CA GLN A 149 9.72 5.55 -2.40
C GLN A 149 9.13 5.01 -1.09
N GLN A 150 9.26 5.81 -0.03
CA GLN A 150 8.60 5.55 1.23
C GLN A 150 7.09 5.78 1.07
N MET A 151 6.30 4.82 1.51
CA MET A 151 4.84 4.88 1.53
C MET A 151 4.37 4.76 2.97
N PRO A 152 3.61 5.72 3.51
CA PRO A 152 3.10 5.61 4.86
C PRO A 152 1.99 4.55 4.93
N GLY A 153 1.90 3.88 6.08
CA GLY A 153 0.69 3.18 6.50
C GLY A 153 -0.30 4.16 7.11
N PHE A 154 -1.60 3.92 6.91
CA PHE A 154 -2.66 4.81 7.35
C PHE A 154 -3.54 4.12 8.41
N PRO A 155 -3.87 4.79 9.52
CA PRO A 155 -4.92 4.31 10.41
C PRO A 155 -6.23 4.14 9.63
N VAL A 156 -6.87 2.98 9.73
CA VAL A 156 -8.14 2.71 9.03
C VAL A 156 -9.22 3.69 9.47
N ALA A 157 -9.18 4.16 10.72
CA ALA A 157 -10.11 5.14 11.27
C ALA A 157 -10.06 6.51 10.56
N ASP A 158 -8.91 6.85 9.95
CA ASP A 158 -8.64 8.12 9.27
C ASP A 158 -8.98 8.08 7.77
N LEU A 159 -9.33 6.90 7.24
CA LEU A 159 -9.72 6.77 5.85
C LEU A 159 -11.01 7.56 5.55
N PRO A 160 -11.16 8.12 4.34
CA PRO A 160 -12.35 8.86 3.97
C PRO A 160 -13.63 8.03 4.13
N LYS A 161 -14.53 8.48 5.01
CA LYS A 161 -15.85 7.85 5.25
C LYS A 161 -16.96 8.38 4.36
N THR A 162 -16.68 9.43 3.61
CA THR A 162 -17.60 10.05 2.64
C THR A 162 -16.90 10.16 1.30
N PRO A 163 -17.65 10.17 0.18
CA PRO A 163 -17.07 10.32 -1.14
C PRO A 163 -16.16 11.55 -1.20
N LYS A 164 -14.91 11.35 -1.60
CA LYS A 164 -13.90 12.40 -1.71
C LYS A 164 -13.25 12.34 -3.07
N GLN A 165 -13.22 13.47 -3.77
CA GLN A 165 -12.44 13.59 -4.99
C GLN A 165 -10.97 13.69 -4.63
N LEU A 166 -10.17 12.76 -5.15
CA LEU A 166 -8.72 12.73 -4.97
C LEU A 166 -8.05 12.96 -6.32
N MET A 167 -6.97 13.73 -6.32
CA MET A 167 -6.17 13.93 -7.52
C MET A 167 -5.14 12.80 -7.62
N LEU A 168 -5.15 12.06 -8.73
CA LEU A 168 -4.13 11.07 -9.02
C LEU A 168 -2.81 11.78 -9.39
N PRO A 169 -1.63 11.23 -9.02
CA PRO A 169 -0.35 11.81 -9.37
C PRO A 169 -0.18 12.01 -10.89
N SER A 170 0.39 13.15 -11.28
CA SER A 170 0.48 13.60 -12.68
C SER A 170 1.36 12.73 -13.59
N LEU A 171 2.17 11.83 -13.02
CA LEU A 171 3.01 10.89 -13.79
C LEU A 171 2.17 9.90 -14.60
N ILE A 172 0.87 9.75 -14.31
CA ILE A 172 -0.05 8.87 -15.06
C ILE A 172 -0.38 9.44 -16.46
N TRP A 173 -0.18 10.74 -16.71
CA TRP A 173 -0.73 11.41 -17.88
C TRP A 173 0.31 12.17 -18.71
N HIS A 174 0.96 11.49 -19.64
CA HIS A 174 1.78 12.14 -20.66
C HIS A 174 0.94 12.47 -21.91
N ARG A 175 0.46 13.72 -22.00
CA ARG A 175 -0.46 14.21 -23.04
C ARG A 175 0.04 14.02 -24.49
N ASN A 176 1.35 13.92 -24.70
CA ASN A 176 1.98 13.76 -26.01
C ASN A 176 2.76 12.43 -26.07
N ALA A 177 2.08 11.30 -26.22
CA ALA A 177 2.74 10.02 -26.44
C ALA A 177 3.32 9.96 -27.87
N CYS A 178 4.39 10.70 -28.12
CA CYS A 178 5.20 10.55 -29.32
C CYS A 178 6.46 9.78 -28.95
N GLY A 179 6.63 8.57 -29.50
CA GLY A 179 7.73 7.67 -29.17
C GLY A 179 7.26 6.42 -28.40
N LYS A 180 8.21 5.58 -28.01
CA LYS A 180 7.91 4.38 -27.19
C LYS A 180 7.41 4.83 -25.82
N VAL A 181 6.44 4.09 -25.25
CA VAL A 181 5.99 4.28 -23.87
C VAL A 181 7.21 4.17 -22.96
N ALA A 182 7.53 5.24 -22.23
CA ALA A 182 8.71 5.29 -21.37
C ALA A 182 8.41 4.74 -19.95
N PHE A 183 7.13 4.65 -19.58
CA PHE A 183 6.65 4.16 -18.28
C PHE A 183 5.20 3.71 -18.39
N ASP A 184 4.86 2.57 -17.77
CA ASP A 184 3.47 2.18 -17.55
C ASP A 184 2.95 2.83 -16.27
N SER A 185 1.65 3.11 -16.26
CA SER A 185 0.99 3.80 -15.15
C SER A 185 -0.04 2.90 -14.52
N TYR A 186 0.17 2.58 -13.23
CA TYR A 186 -0.76 1.74 -12.48
C TYR A 186 -1.38 2.52 -11.33
N VAL A 187 -2.65 2.27 -11.08
CA VAL A 187 -3.36 2.78 -9.90
C VAL A 187 -3.78 1.59 -9.04
N GLY A 188 -3.25 1.54 -7.82
CA GLY A 188 -3.58 0.53 -6.82
C GLY A 188 -4.68 1.01 -5.87
N PHE A 189 -5.59 0.11 -5.52
CA PHE A 189 -6.66 0.33 -4.56
C PHE A 189 -6.63 -0.76 -3.49
N ALA A 190 -6.56 -0.34 -2.23
CA ALA A 190 -6.72 -1.22 -1.09
C ALA A 190 -8.06 -0.91 -0.42
N ASN A 191 -8.94 -1.91 -0.31
CA ASN A 191 -10.18 -1.80 0.45
C ASN A 191 -10.06 -2.59 1.76
N PRO A 192 -9.69 -1.93 2.88
CA PRO A 192 -9.62 -2.60 4.17
C PRO A 192 -11.00 -2.76 4.83
N SER A 193 -12.11 -2.23 4.29
CA SER A 193 -13.42 -2.37 4.95
C SER A 193 -14.06 -3.74 4.73
N GLU A 194 -15.04 -4.05 5.59
CA GLU A 194 -15.91 -5.22 5.46
C GLU A 194 -16.99 -5.07 4.38
N ASP A 195 -17.19 -3.84 3.90
CA ASP A 195 -18.12 -3.51 2.83
C ASP A 195 -17.38 -3.23 1.52
N PRO A 196 -18.01 -3.52 0.36
CA PRO A 196 -17.48 -3.09 -0.93
C PRO A 196 -17.50 -1.56 -1.06
N VAL A 197 -16.50 -1.02 -1.78
CA VAL A 197 -16.35 0.41 -2.03
C VAL A 197 -16.43 0.66 -3.53
N HIS A 198 -17.13 1.72 -3.93
CA HIS A 198 -17.19 2.15 -5.32
C HIS A 198 -16.19 3.26 -5.58
N VAL A 199 -15.34 3.09 -6.59
CA VAL A 199 -14.38 4.11 -7.01
C VAL A 199 -14.75 4.58 -8.40
N THR A 200 -14.83 5.90 -8.56
CA THR A 200 -15.07 6.54 -9.86
C THR A 200 -13.79 7.17 -10.36
N LEU A 201 -13.30 6.67 -11.49
CA LEU A 201 -12.24 7.28 -12.26
C LEU A 201 -12.86 8.27 -13.25
N ASP A 202 -12.34 9.49 -13.25
CA ASP A 202 -12.78 10.54 -14.16
C ASP A 202 -11.60 11.42 -14.56
N LEU A 203 -11.74 12.05 -15.72
CA LEU A 203 -10.83 13.05 -16.23
C LEU A 203 -11.50 14.42 -16.22
N ALA A 204 -10.69 15.48 -16.20
CA ALA A 204 -11.18 16.83 -16.43
C ALA A 204 -11.98 16.88 -17.76
N PRO A 205 -13.08 17.65 -17.85
CA PRO A 205 -13.95 17.66 -19.03
C PRO A 205 -13.22 17.82 -20.37
N GLU A 206 -12.19 18.66 -20.39
CA GLU A 206 -11.34 18.94 -21.55
C GLU A 206 -10.42 17.77 -21.98
N LEU A 207 -10.25 16.76 -21.14
CA LEU A 207 -9.44 15.57 -21.41
C LEU A 207 -10.28 14.34 -21.74
N ARG A 208 -11.60 14.37 -21.51
CA ARG A 208 -12.46 13.18 -21.74
C ARG A 208 -12.49 12.73 -23.20
N GLU A 209 -12.27 13.64 -24.15
CA GLU A 209 -12.17 13.30 -25.58
C GLU A 209 -10.94 12.46 -25.91
N ALA A 210 -9.86 12.56 -25.12
CA ALA A 210 -8.67 11.73 -25.30
C ALA A 210 -8.96 10.25 -25.00
N GLY A 211 -9.98 9.97 -24.19
CA GLY A 211 -10.31 8.63 -23.72
C GLY A 211 -9.44 8.20 -22.54
N MET A 212 -9.62 6.97 -22.11
CA MET A 212 -8.76 6.27 -21.16
C MET A 212 -8.89 4.78 -21.44
N LEU A 213 -7.76 4.07 -21.44
CA LEU A 213 -7.76 2.61 -21.43
C LEU A 213 -7.53 2.12 -20.00
N ILE A 214 -8.32 1.12 -19.59
CA ILE A 214 -8.08 0.33 -18.38
C ILE A 214 -7.76 -1.09 -18.83
N ASP A 215 -6.59 -1.60 -18.43
CA ASP A 215 -6.09 -2.92 -18.80
C ASP A 215 -6.15 -3.16 -20.32
N GLY A 216 -5.76 -2.12 -21.08
CA GLY A 216 -5.73 -2.11 -22.54
C GLY A 216 -7.11 -1.97 -23.22
N LYS A 217 -8.19 -1.78 -22.46
CA LYS A 217 -9.55 -1.66 -22.99
C LYS A 217 -10.10 -0.24 -22.83
N PRO A 218 -10.70 0.35 -23.88
CA PRO A 218 -11.32 1.66 -23.77
C PRO A 218 -12.51 1.60 -22.81
N VAL A 219 -12.60 2.59 -21.93
CA VAL A 219 -13.71 2.73 -20.98
C VAL A 219 -14.46 4.04 -21.18
N GLN A 220 -15.75 4.04 -20.83
CA GLN A 220 -16.55 5.26 -20.79
C GLN A 220 -16.30 6.01 -19.48
N LEU A 221 -15.99 7.30 -19.58
CA LEU A 221 -15.78 8.18 -18.43
C LEU A 221 -17.06 8.99 -18.10
N PRO A 222 -17.39 9.19 -16.79
CA PRO A 222 -16.71 8.62 -15.63
C PRO A 222 -16.90 7.10 -15.53
N HIS A 223 -15.83 6.39 -15.20
CA HIS A 223 -15.82 4.94 -15.08
C HIS A 223 -15.88 4.53 -13.61
N THR A 224 -16.91 3.78 -13.22
CA THR A 224 -17.05 3.27 -11.85
C THR A 224 -16.68 1.79 -11.79
N LEU A 225 -15.79 1.46 -10.87
CA LEU A 225 -15.47 0.10 -10.49
C LEU A 225 -15.90 -0.18 -9.04
N GLU A 226 -16.26 -1.42 -8.78
CA GLU A 226 -16.50 -1.93 -7.43
C GLU A 226 -15.23 -2.61 -6.92
N LEU A 227 -14.77 -2.20 -5.73
CA LEU A 227 -13.72 -2.87 -4.99
C LEU A 227 -14.38 -3.74 -3.91
N PRO A 228 -14.26 -5.07 -4.00
CA PRO A 228 -14.81 -5.96 -2.98
C PRO A 228 -14.30 -5.63 -1.58
N ALA A 229 -15.05 -6.04 -0.56
CA ALA A 229 -14.58 -5.99 0.82
C ALA A 229 -13.26 -6.75 0.98
N ARG A 230 -12.39 -6.26 1.87
CA ARG A 230 -11.11 -6.90 2.23
C ARG A 230 -10.25 -7.31 1.02
N SER A 231 -10.18 -6.44 0.01
CA SER A 231 -9.51 -6.75 -1.25
C SER A 231 -8.48 -5.70 -1.65
N TRP A 232 -7.63 -6.07 -2.61
CA TRP A 232 -6.75 -5.15 -3.30
C TRP A 232 -6.87 -5.35 -4.81
N GLN A 233 -6.82 -4.25 -5.56
CA GLN A 233 -6.85 -4.29 -7.01
C GLN A 233 -5.87 -3.27 -7.58
N GLN A 234 -5.22 -3.63 -8.68
CA GLN A 234 -4.42 -2.70 -9.47
C GLN A 234 -4.97 -2.63 -10.88
N LEU A 235 -5.02 -1.42 -11.41
CA LEU A 235 -5.45 -1.14 -12.77
C LEU A 235 -4.27 -0.59 -13.56
N HIS A 236 -4.03 -1.13 -14.76
CA HIS A 236 -3.17 -0.48 -15.73
C HIS A 236 -3.97 0.63 -16.44
N VAL A 237 -3.50 1.87 -16.34
CA VAL A 237 -4.20 3.04 -16.88
C VAL A 237 -3.32 3.70 -17.94
N THR A 238 -3.86 3.89 -19.13
CA THR A 238 -3.22 4.69 -20.19
C THR A 238 -4.19 5.71 -20.76
N PRO A 239 -3.68 6.83 -21.33
CA PRO A 239 -4.49 7.72 -22.15
C PRO A 239 -5.20 6.97 -23.30
#